data_AF-A0A1I7HQZ3-F1
#
_entry.id   AF-A0A1I7HQZ3-F1
#
_cell.length_a   1.000
_cell.length_b   1.000
_cell.length_c   1.000
_cell.angle_alpha   90.00
_cell.angle_beta   90.00
_cell.angle_gamma   90.00
#
_symmetry.space_group_name_H-M   'P 1'
#
loop_
_entity.id
_entity.type
_entity.pdbx_description
1 polymer ?
#
loop_
_entity_poly.entity_id
_entity_poly.type
_entity_poly.pdbx_seq_one_letter_code
_entity_poly.pdbx_strand_id
1 'polypeptide(L)'
;MIGNADLFSTAQLVGYAATLISLGAYAMREDKIMKIGVGLGLVLWALHYAMLAGWTASVICLLIASRQILAFIAPTMSAKVRRNTAASYCLMFTGVLWQTWGGPVSLLPWISALNATYAYFYLAGVYAPRSCSPRACGC
;
A
#
# COMPACT_ATOMS: atom_id res chain seq x y z
N MET A 1 -35.24 3.13 -4.65
CA MET A 1 -35.54 3.40 -3.23
C MET A 1 -34.23 3.35 -2.45
N ILE A 2 -33.61 4.51 -2.24
CA ILE A 2 -32.43 4.67 -1.39
C ILE A 2 -32.98 4.77 0.04
N GLY A 3 -33.35 3.62 0.61
CA GLY A 3 -33.77 3.56 2.02
C GLY A 3 -32.60 3.99 2.89
N ASN A 4 -32.85 4.86 3.88
CA ASN A 4 -31.91 5.41 4.86
C ASN A 4 -30.60 4.62 4.88
N ALA A 5 -29.60 5.09 4.12
CA ALA A 5 -28.26 4.52 4.21
C ALA A 5 -27.88 4.65 5.68
N ASP A 6 -27.68 3.52 6.33
CA ASP A 6 -27.53 3.44 7.77
C ASP A 6 -26.15 4.05 8.11
N LEU A 7 -26.11 5.38 8.20
CA LEU A 7 -24.91 6.21 8.32
C LEU A 7 -24.08 5.82 9.54
N PHE A 8 -24.74 5.19 10.52
CA PHE A 8 -24.15 4.70 11.77
C PHE A 8 -23.99 3.18 11.78
N SER A 9 -24.17 2.48 10.67
CA SER A 9 -23.85 1.06 10.57
C SER A 9 -22.38 0.83 10.88
N THR A 10 -22.08 -0.33 11.46
CA THR A 10 -20.71 -0.71 11.83
C THR A 10 -19.75 -0.60 10.64
N ALA A 11 -20.21 -0.95 9.43
CA ALA A 11 -19.39 -0.80 8.22
C ALA A 11 -19.01 0.66 7.96
N GLN A 12 -19.96 1.60 8.04
CA GLN A 12 -19.69 3.03 7.83
C GLN A 12 -18.77 3.59 8.92
N LEU A 13 -18.99 3.22 10.19
CA LEU A 13 -18.11 3.64 11.28
C LEU A 13 -16.65 3.17 11.08
N VAL A 14 -16.45 1.93 10.59
CA VAL A 14 -15.11 1.43 10.24
C VAL A 14 -14.52 2.23 9.07
N GLY A 15 -15.31 2.57 8.05
CA GLY A 15 -14.89 3.40 6.93
C GLY A 15 -14.50 4.83 7.34
N TYR A 16 -15.25 5.45 8.24
CA TYR A 16 -14.92 6.76 8.81
C TYR A 16 -13.62 6.71 9.63
N ALA A 17 -13.46 5.70 10.48
CA ALA A 17 -12.21 5.50 11.22
C ALA A 17 -11.01 5.30 10.27
N ALA A 18 -11.17 4.47 9.23
CA ALA A 18 -10.15 4.25 8.20
C ALA A 18 -9.76 5.57 7.51
N THR A 19 -10.75 6.41 7.20
CA THR A 19 -10.56 7.73 6.59
C THR A 19 -9.78 8.67 7.50
N LEU A 20 -10.21 8.81 8.77
CA LEU A 20 -9.55 9.68 9.74
C LEU A 20 -8.09 9.26 9.99
N ILE A 21 -7.84 7.96 10.13
CA ILE A 21 -6.48 7.42 10.30
C ILE A 21 -5.63 7.69 9.07
N SER A 22 -6.17 7.50 7.87
CA SER A 22 -5.44 7.74 6.61
C SER A 22 -5.11 9.22 6.43
N LEU A 23 -6.06 10.12 6.69
CA LEU A 23 -5.85 11.56 6.63
C LEU A 23 -4.83 12.02 7.67
N GLY A 24 -4.95 11.53 8.91
CA GLY A 24 -4.00 11.80 9.97
C GLY A 24 -2.59 11.33 9.60
N ALA A 25 -2.47 10.16 8.96
CA ALA A 25 -1.19 9.65 8.48
C ALA A 25 -0.55 10.56 7.41
N TYR A 26 -1.33 11.10 6.47
CA TYR A 26 -0.84 12.04 5.46
C TYR A 26 -0.42 13.40 6.03
N ALA A 27 -0.92 13.78 7.20
CA ALA A 27 -0.48 14.98 7.90
C ALA A 27 0.90 14.81 8.58
N MET A 28 1.39 13.58 8.73
CA MET A 28 2.67 13.30 9.39
C MET A 28 3.85 13.56 8.45
N ARG A 29 4.88 14.23 8.96
CA ARG A 29 6.12 14.52 8.19
C ARG A 29 7.10 13.35 8.16
N GLU A 30 7.01 12.43 9.11
CA GLU A 30 7.92 11.30 9.19
C GLU A 30 7.41 10.14 8.31
N ASP A 31 8.21 9.76 7.32
CA ASP A 31 7.91 8.67 6.37
C ASP A 31 7.50 7.37 7.05
N LYS A 32 8.15 7.04 8.18
CA LYS A 32 7.86 5.81 8.93
C LYS A 32 6.47 5.85 9.54
N ILE A 33 6.13 6.95 10.20
CA ILE A 33 4.82 7.13 10.85
C ILE A 33 3.72 7.19 9.78
N MET A 34 3.95 7.93 8.69
CA MET A 34 3.02 8.00 7.56
C MET A 34 2.72 6.60 7.00
N LYS A 35 3.74 5.80 6.70
CA LYS A 35 3.58 4.44 6.15
C LYS A 35 2.85 3.49 7.11
N ILE A 36 3.13 3.58 8.42
CA ILE A 36 2.41 2.80 9.44
C ILE A 36 0.93 3.21 9.49
N GLY A 37 0.66 4.51 9.55
CA GLY A 37 -0.71 5.04 9.61
C GLY A 37 -1.52 4.70 8.36
N VAL A 38 -0.93 4.86 7.16
CA VAL A 38 -1.56 4.44 5.90
C VAL A 38 -1.77 2.93 5.85
N GLY A 39 -0.82 2.13 6.36
CA GLY A 39 -0.96 0.68 6.46
C GLY A 39 -2.13 0.26 7.35
N LEU A 40 -2.27 0.87 8.53
CA LEU A 40 -3.40 0.64 9.44
C LEU A 40 -4.73 1.08 8.81
N GLY A 41 -4.75 2.26 8.17
CA GLY A 41 -5.91 2.75 7.44
C GLY A 41 -6.37 1.78 6.35
N LEU A 42 -5.42 1.18 5.61
CA LEU A 42 -5.72 0.18 4.59
C LEU A 42 -6.28 -1.14 5.17
N VAL A 43 -5.83 -1.57 6.34
CA VAL A 43 -6.41 -2.74 7.03
C VAL A 43 -7.88 -2.46 7.40
N LEU A 44 -8.17 -1.26 7.90
CA LEU A 44 -9.55 -0.86 8.21
C LEU A 44 -10.41 -0.72 6.95
N TRP A 45 -9.86 -0.18 5.87
CA TRP A 45 -10.53 -0.19 4.56
C TRP A 45 -10.81 -1.61 4.07
N ALA A 46 -9.87 -2.54 4.24
CA ALA A 46 -10.09 -3.93 3.88
C ALA A 46 -11.25 -4.56 4.67
N LEU A 47 -11.32 -4.28 5.98
CA LEU A 47 -12.41 -4.72 6.84
C LEU A 47 -13.75 -4.09 6.41
N HIS A 48 -13.77 -2.78 6.14
CA HIS A 48 -14.95 -2.08 5.62
C HIS A 48 -15.49 -2.74 4.35
N TYR A 49 -14.62 -2.97 3.35
CA TYR A 49 -15.05 -3.60 2.10
C TYR A 49 -15.48 -5.05 2.28
N ALA A 50 -14.85 -5.80 3.19
CA ALA A 50 -15.27 -7.15 3.54
C ALA A 50 -16.70 -7.17 4.11
N MET A 51 -17.04 -6.22 4.99
CA MET A 51 -18.39 -6.07 5.56
C MET A 51 -19.45 -5.72 4.51
N LEU A 52 -19.05 -5.09 3.40
CA LEU A 52 -19.91 -4.77 2.27
C LEU A 52 -19.92 -5.86 1.17
N ALA A 53 -19.32 -7.03 1.44
CA ALA A 53 -19.12 -8.12 0.48
C ALA A 53 -18.29 -7.73 -0.76
N GLY A 54 -17.56 -6.62 -0.71
CA GLY A 54 -16.67 -6.11 -1.75
C GLY A 54 -15.30 -6.78 -1.70
N TRP A 55 -15.24 -8.09 -1.97
CA TRP A 55 -14.03 -8.88 -1.72
C TRP A 55 -12.79 -8.40 -2.48
N THR A 56 -12.94 -7.94 -3.72
CA THR A 56 -11.77 -7.50 -4.48
C THR A 56 -11.14 -6.23 -3.92
N ALA A 57 -11.96 -5.25 -3.51
CA ALA A 57 -11.46 -4.05 -2.86
C ALA A 57 -10.76 -4.38 -1.53
N SER A 58 -11.32 -5.32 -0.77
CA SER A 58 -10.70 -5.83 0.46
C SER A 58 -9.32 -6.44 0.20
N VAL A 59 -9.20 -7.32 -0.79
CA VAL A 59 -7.93 -7.96 -1.18
C VAL A 59 -6.91 -6.93 -1.65
N ILE A 60 -7.30 -5.94 -2.46
CA ILE A 60 -6.40 -4.86 -2.90
C ILE A 60 -5.86 -4.09 -1.69
N CYS A 61 -6.73 -3.73 -0.75
CA CYS A 61 -6.33 -3.02 0.47
C CYS A 61 -5.31 -3.84 1.28
N LEU A 62 -5.51 -5.14 1.47
CA LEU A 62 -4.56 -6.02 2.16
C LEU A 62 -3.25 -6.20 1.39
N LEU A 63 -3.30 -6.29 0.06
CA LEU A 63 -2.10 -6.33 -0.78
C LEU A 63 -1.27 -5.06 -0.64
N ILE A 64 -1.91 -3.89 -0.66
CA ILE A 64 -1.22 -2.61 -0.46
C ILE A 64 -0.67 -2.51 0.96
N ALA A 65 -1.44 -2.90 1.98
CA ALA A 65 -1.01 -2.88 3.37
C ALA A 65 0.20 -3.80 3.62
N SER A 66 0.16 -5.03 3.13
CA SER A 66 1.29 -5.97 3.24
C SER A 66 2.53 -5.45 2.50
N ARG A 67 2.35 -4.81 1.34
CA ARG A 67 3.45 -4.19 0.60
C ARG A 67 4.11 -3.07 1.39
N GLN A 68 3.34 -2.24 2.09
CA GLN A 68 3.88 -1.20 2.97
C GLN A 68 4.74 -1.79 4.09
N ILE A 69 4.28 -2.89 4.70
CA ILE A 69 5.03 -3.60 5.74
C ILE A 69 6.35 -4.14 5.17
N LEU A 70 6.30 -4.82 4.02
CA LEU A 70 7.48 -5.37 3.36
C LEU A 70 8.45 -4.28 2.89
N ALA A 71 7.95 -3.08 2.56
CA ALA A 71 8.80 -1.94 2.23
C ALA A 71 9.70 -1.49 3.38
N PHE A 72 9.30 -1.68 4.64
CA PHE A 72 10.16 -1.40 5.80
C PHE A 72 11.32 -2.40 5.93
N ILE A 73 11.09 -3.63 5.48
CA ILE A 73 12.07 -4.72 5.55
C ILE A 73 12.92 -4.77 4.28
N ALA A 74 12.46 -4.14 3.18
CA ALA A 74 13.16 -4.10 1.91
C ALA A 74 14.65 -3.69 1.98
N PRO A 75 15.09 -2.74 2.84
CA PRO A 75 16.51 -2.40 2.96
C PRO A 75 17.40 -3.55 3.48
N THR A 76 16.84 -4.49 4.25
CA THR A 76 17.58 -5.65 4.79
C THR A 76 17.53 -6.87 3.86
N MET A 77 16.68 -6.82 2.83
CA MET A 77 16.56 -7.90 1.85
C MET A 77 17.67 -7.87 0.81
N SER A 78 18.13 -9.04 0.38
CA SER A 78 19.02 -9.15 -0.77
C SER A 78 18.36 -8.62 -2.05
N ALA A 79 19.16 -8.15 -3.01
CA ALA A 79 18.66 -7.64 -4.29
C ALA A 79 17.77 -8.65 -5.03
N LYS A 80 18.11 -9.95 -4.96
CA LYS A 80 17.33 -11.04 -5.55
C LYS A 80 15.95 -11.18 -4.88
N VAL A 81 15.91 -11.14 -3.54
CA VAL A 81 14.66 -11.23 -2.79
C VAL A 81 13.77 -10.03 -3.08
N ARG A 82 14.31 -8.81 -3.05
CA ARG A 82 13.57 -7.57 -3.40
C ARG A 82 12.92 -7.67 -4.78
N ARG A 83 13.68 -8.12 -5.79
CA ARG A 83 13.17 -8.27 -7.16
C ARG A 83 12.04 -9.28 -7.24
N ASN A 84 12.21 -10.44 -6.60
CA ASN A 84 11.20 -11.48 -6.61
C ASN A 84 9.92 -11.03 -5.89
N THR A 85 10.05 -10.33 -4.75
CA THR A 85 8.92 -9.75 -4.01
C THR A 85 8.21 -8.65 -4.81
N ALA A 86 8.96 -7.76 -5.47
CA ALA A 86 8.35 -6.75 -6.34
C ALA A 86 7.58 -7.41 -7.50
N ALA A 87 8.18 -8.41 -8.16
CA ALA A 87 7.55 -9.14 -9.24
C ALA A 87 6.28 -9.87 -8.79
N SER A 88 6.27 -10.50 -7.61
CA SER A 88 5.08 -11.17 -7.08
C SER A 88 3.93 -10.19 -6.82
N TYR A 89 4.20 -9.01 -6.26
CA TYR A 89 3.18 -7.97 -6.11
C TYR A 89 2.64 -7.49 -7.47
N CYS A 90 3.50 -7.26 -8.46
CA CYS A 90 3.06 -6.87 -9.79
C CYS A 90 2.15 -7.92 -10.42
N LEU A 91 2.49 -9.21 -10.28
CA LEU A 91 1.64 -10.31 -10.75
C LEU A 91 0.31 -10.35 -10.00
N MET A 92 0.31 -10.21 -8.68
CA MET A 92 -0.93 -10.18 -7.87
C MET A 92 -1.84 -9.01 -8.27
N PHE A 93 -1.31 -7.79 -8.40
CA PHE A 93 -2.12 -6.63 -8.84
C PHE A 93 -2.66 -6.81 -10.27
N THR A 94 -1.89 -7.45 -11.15
CA THR A 94 -2.33 -7.74 -12.52
C THR A 94 -3.43 -8.80 -12.54
N GLY A 95 -3.30 -9.85 -11.73
CA GLY A 95 -4.35 -10.86 -11.55
C GLY A 95 -5.65 -10.26 -11.01
N VAL A 96 -5.55 -9.32 -10.07
CA VAL A 96 -6.72 -8.59 -9.57
C VAL A 96 -7.35 -7.70 -10.65
N LEU A 97 -6.53 -6.93 -11.38
CA LEU A 97 -7.02 -6.09 -12.49
C LEU A 97 -7.78 -6.94 -13.51
N TRP A 98 -7.25 -8.12 -13.86
CA TRP A 98 -7.89 -9.03 -14.79
C TRP A 98 -9.30 -9.43 -14.34
N GLN A 99 -9.48 -9.72 -13.04
CA GLN A 99 -10.78 -10.07 -12.48
C GLN A 99 -11.75 -8.89 -12.37
N THR A 100 -11.24 -7.67 -12.19
CA THR A 100 -12.06 -6.46 -12.02
C THR A 100 -11.98 -5.52 -13.20
N TRP A 101 -11.73 -6.05 -14.39
CA TRP A 101 -11.61 -5.23 -15.58
C TRP A 101 -12.94 -4.55 -15.90
N GLY A 102 -13.00 -3.24 -15.68
CA GLY A 102 -14.17 -2.40 -15.98
C GLY A 102 -13.96 -1.52 -17.21
N GLY A 103 -12.88 -1.72 -17.95
CA GLY A 103 -12.44 -0.87 -19.06
C GLY A 103 -11.19 -0.05 -18.75
N PRO A 104 -10.82 0.90 -19.63
CA PRO A 104 -9.54 1.60 -19.56
C PRO A 104 -9.28 2.37 -18.26
N VAL A 105 -10.33 2.84 -17.57
CA VAL A 105 -10.20 3.56 -16.30
C VAL A 105 -9.61 2.68 -15.20
N SER A 106 -9.83 1.36 -15.24
CA SER A 106 -9.25 0.40 -14.30
C SER A 106 -7.71 0.33 -14.39
N LEU A 107 -7.10 0.83 -15.47
CA LEU A 107 -5.64 0.92 -15.61
C LEU A 107 -5.02 1.93 -14.65
N LEU A 108 -5.73 3.01 -14.28
CA LEU A 108 -5.18 4.05 -13.40
C LEU A 108 -4.73 3.50 -12.04
N PRO A 109 -5.58 2.80 -11.27
CA PRO A 109 -5.15 2.21 -10.00
C PRO A 109 -4.09 1.11 -10.18
N TRP A 110 -4.11 0.38 -11.29
CA TRP A 110 -3.10 -0.65 -11.58
C TRP A 110 -1.71 -0.05 -11.86
N ILE A 111 -1.62 0.97 -12.73
CA ILE A 111 -0.36 1.69 -13.02
C ILE A 111 0.18 2.31 -11.74
N SER A 112 -0.69 2.96 -10.94
CA SER A 112 -0.32 3.52 -9.64
C SER A 112 0.25 2.44 -8.70
N ALA A 113 -0.38 1.27 -8.65
CA ALA A 113 0.12 0.15 -7.86
C ALA A 113 1.50 -0.31 -8.34
N LEU A 114 1.73 -0.47 -9.65
CA LEU A 114 3.05 -0.88 -10.17
C LEU A 114 4.14 0.14 -9.85
N ASN A 115 3.88 1.43 -10.07
CA ASN A 115 4.83 2.51 -9.79
C ASN A 115 5.17 2.59 -8.29
N ALA A 116 4.16 2.46 -7.43
CA ALA A 116 4.38 2.41 -5.99
C ALA A 116 5.23 1.20 -5.57
N THR A 117 4.97 0.01 -6.14
CA THR A 117 5.81 -1.19 -5.88
C THR A 117 7.25 -0.92 -6.27
N TYR A 118 7.48 -0.36 -7.46
CA TYR A 118 8.82 -0.01 -7.89
C TYR A 118 9.49 0.99 -6.94
N ALA A 119 8.80 2.05 -6.54
CA ALA A 119 9.33 3.06 -5.63
C ALA A 119 9.73 2.46 -4.27
N TYR A 120 8.86 1.64 -3.67
CA TYR A 120 9.14 1.00 -2.38
C TYR A 120 10.33 0.06 -2.42
N PHE A 121 10.47 -0.74 -3.48
CA PHE A 121 11.52 -1.76 -3.55
C PHE A 121 12.81 -1.30 -4.23
N TYR A 122 12.84 -0.19 -4.97
CA TYR A 122 14.03 0.25 -5.72
C TYR A 122 14.48 1.68 -5.42
N LEU A 123 13.57 2.63 -5.21
CA LEU A 123 13.94 4.03 -4.93
C LEU A 123 14.23 4.30 -3.46
N ALA A 124 13.69 3.49 -2.54
CA ALA A 124 13.95 3.60 -1.11
C ALA A 124 15.45 3.47 -0.71
N GLY A 125 16.31 2.98 -1.61
CA GLY A 125 17.76 2.90 -1.42
C GLY A 125 18.59 4.03 -2.04
N VAL A 126 17.99 4.98 -2.77
CA VAL A 126 18.72 6.05 -3.48
C VAL A 126 19.05 7.23 -2.56
N TYR A 127 18.26 7.45 -1.49
CA TYR A 127 18.44 8.56 -0.53
C TYR A 127 18.89 8.13 0.86
N ALA A 128 19.27 6.86 1.06
CA ALA A 128 20.10 6.57 2.22
C ALA A 128 21.43 7.30 1.98
N PRO A 129 21.84 8.28 2.82
CA PRO A 129 23.20 8.77 2.75
C PRO A 129 24.06 7.51 2.85
N ARG A 130 24.82 7.23 1.80
CA ARG A 130 25.90 6.26 1.89
C ARG A 130 26.69 6.75 3.10
N SER A 131 26.61 6.07 4.22
CA SER A 131 27.64 6.21 5.24
C SER A 131 28.92 6.03 4.46
N CYS A 132 29.73 7.09 4.38
CA CYS A 132 31.03 7.01 3.76
C CYS A 132 31.70 5.79 4.37
N SER A 133 31.85 4.73 3.58
CA SER A 133 32.71 3.61 3.93
C SER A 133 34.07 4.24 4.20
N PRO A 134 34.71 4.00 5.35
CA PRO A 134 36.02 4.58 5.66
C PRO A 134 37.11 4.22 4.64
N ARG A 135 36.84 3.28 3.72
CA ARG A 135 37.78 2.89 2.65
C ARG A 135 37.71 3.76 1.38
N ALA A 136 36.79 4.72 1.29
CA ALA A 136 36.66 5.58 0.11
C ALA A 136 37.36 6.94 0.24
N CYS A 137 37.76 7.33 1.45
CA CYS A 137 38.64 8.47 1.65
C CYS A 137 40.06 7.93 1.86
N GLY A 138 40.85 7.90 0.79
CA GLY A 138 42.29 7.68 0.87
C GLY A 138 42.97 8.90 1.49
N CYS A 139 42.89 9.03 2.81
CA CYS A 139 43.73 9.88 3.64
C CYS A 139 44.21 9.07 4.85
#